data_AF-A0A6H1ZR60-F1
#
_entry.id   AF-A0A6H1ZR60-F1
#
_cell.length_a   1.000
_cell.length_b   1.000
_cell.length_c   1.000
_cell.angle_alpha   90.00
_cell.angle_beta   90.00
_cell.angle_gamma   90.00
#
_symmetry.space_group_name_H-M   'P 1'
#
loop_
_entity.id
_entity.type
_entity.pdbx_description
1 polymer ?
#
loop_
_entity_poly.entity_id
_entity_poly.type
_entity_poly.pdbx_seq_one_letter_code
_entity_poly.pdbx_strand_id
1 'polypeptide(L)'
;MADEKPVVTKRTKKLSKEYSKENQNLLTITESATGKVMKFDFKTLPPAIQANLGPFGMGSKLGDAAAGKEGQEAVDSITKVWTGLMNGDWSVRAPAAAKVSTSDVMARFNAMPEGPEKAVAKKFLTSLGLIKA
;
A
#
# COMPACT_ATOMS: atom_id res chain seq x y z
N MET A 1 17.81 17.89 -34.04
CA MET A 1 16.58 17.45 -33.34
C MET A 1 16.84 16.04 -32.84
N ALA A 2 17.24 15.91 -31.57
CA ALA A 2 17.42 14.60 -30.93
C ALA A 2 16.22 14.38 -30.01
N ASP A 3 15.45 13.34 -30.32
CA ASP A 3 14.23 12.93 -29.66
C ASP A 3 14.60 12.26 -28.32
N GLU A 4 14.58 13.02 -27.24
CA GLU A 4 14.84 12.54 -25.88
C GLU A 4 13.59 11.79 -25.37
N LYS A 5 13.62 10.46 -25.47
CA LYS A 5 12.58 9.59 -24.90
C LYS A 5 12.53 9.78 -23.38
N PRO A 6 11.36 10.03 -22.78
CA PRO A 6 11.25 10.19 -21.33
C PRO A 6 11.63 8.87 -20.63
N VAL A 7 12.67 8.93 -19.79
CA VAL A 7 13.06 7.88 -18.87
C VAL A 7 11.93 7.70 -17.86
N VAL A 8 11.05 6.72 -18.11
CA VAL A 8 10.08 6.24 -17.13
C VAL A 8 10.87 5.68 -15.95
N THR A 9 11.04 6.49 -14.91
CA THR A 9 11.63 6.05 -13.63
C THR A 9 10.69 4.99 -13.06
N LYS A 10 10.98 3.70 -13.30
CA LYS A 10 10.24 2.59 -12.68
C LYS A 10 10.32 2.80 -11.17
N ARG A 11 9.19 3.15 -10.54
CA ARG A 11 9.08 3.23 -9.08
C ARG A 11 9.69 1.96 -8.48
N THR A 12 10.62 2.13 -7.55
CA THR A 12 11.21 1.02 -6.79
C THR A 12 10.07 0.20 -6.21
N LYS A 13 9.99 -1.08 -6.58
CA LYS A 13 8.90 -1.95 -6.14
C LYS A 13 9.01 -2.15 -4.63
N LYS A 14 8.06 -1.58 -3.89
CA LYS A 14 7.93 -1.73 -2.44
C LYS A 14 7.52 -3.15 -2.04
N LEU A 15 6.79 -3.83 -2.94
CA LEU A 15 6.44 -5.24 -2.82
C LEU A 15 6.71 -5.98 -4.13
N SER A 16 7.39 -7.11 -4.03
CA SER A 16 7.56 -8.07 -5.11
C SER A 16 6.58 -9.22 -4.93
N LYS A 17 5.88 -9.58 -6.00
CA LYS A 17 4.87 -10.64 -6.00
C LYS A 17 5.25 -11.66 -7.06
N GLU A 18 5.38 -12.91 -6.66
CA GLU A 18 5.76 -13.99 -7.56
C GLU A 18 4.81 -15.17 -7.34
N TYR A 19 4.10 -15.55 -8.41
CA TYR A 19 3.28 -16.75 -8.41
C TYR A 19 4.17 -17.94 -8.79
N SER A 20 4.00 -19.07 -8.11
CA SER A 20 4.73 -20.28 -8.47
C SER A 20 4.39 -20.71 -9.89
N LYS A 21 5.41 -20.92 -10.73
CA LYS A 21 5.24 -21.32 -12.14
C LYS A 21 4.52 -22.67 -12.31
N GLU A 22 4.59 -23.53 -11.31
CA GLU A 22 3.95 -24.85 -11.29
C GLU A 22 2.52 -24.82 -10.70
N ASN A 23 2.19 -23.84 -9.87
CA ASN A 23 0.90 -23.75 -9.19
C ASN A 23 0.50 -22.28 -9.01
N GLN A 24 -0.44 -21.78 -9.80
CA GLN A 24 -0.98 -20.41 -9.70
C GLN A 24 -1.65 -20.12 -8.34
N ASN A 25 -1.84 -21.17 -7.52
CA ASN A 25 -2.43 -21.10 -6.19
C ASN A 25 -1.45 -20.60 -5.12
N LEU A 26 -0.13 -20.64 -5.36
CA LEU A 26 0.88 -20.21 -4.41
C LEU A 26 1.42 -18.83 -4.79
N LEU A 27 1.18 -17.85 -3.93
CA LEU A 27 1.71 -16.50 -4.07
C LEU A 27 2.78 -16.25 -3.02
N THR A 28 3.97 -15.89 -3.48
CA THR A 28 5.04 -15.37 -2.63
C THR A 28 5.08 -13.86 -2.74
N ILE A 29 4.94 -13.19 -1.61
CA ILE A 29 5.07 -11.73 -1.48
C ILE A 29 6.34 -11.44 -0.70
N THR A 30 7.26 -10.71 -1.29
CA THR A 30 8.47 -10.22 -0.64
C THR A 30 8.35 -8.72 -0.43
N GLU A 31 8.41 -8.28 0.83
CA GLU A 31 8.40 -6.86 1.19
C GLU A 31 9.84 -6.32 1.17
N SER A 32 10.06 -5.21 0.48
CA SER A 32 11.41 -4.73 0.14
C SER A 32 12.11 -3.99 1.27
N ALA A 33 11.39 -3.43 2.25
CA ALA A 33 11.99 -2.66 3.36
C ALA A 33 12.43 -3.54 4.54
N THR A 34 11.69 -4.60 4.85
CA THR A 34 11.98 -5.58 5.92
C THR A 34 12.62 -6.86 5.40
N GLY A 35 12.57 -7.11 4.08
CA GLY A 35 13.03 -8.37 3.48
C GLY A 35 12.15 -9.57 3.84
N LYS A 36 10.97 -9.34 4.45
CA LYS A 36 10.10 -10.42 4.89
C LYS A 36 9.40 -11.07 3.70
N VAL A 37 9.60 -12.38 3.57
CA VAL A 37 8.97 -13.23 2.55
C VAL A 37 7.75 -13.90 3.16
N MET A 38 6.59 -13.67 2.56
CA MET A 38 5.31 -14.24 2.98
C MET A 38 4.78 -15.13 1.86
N LYS A 39 4.36 -16.35 2.22
CA LYS A 39 3.82 -17.34 1.27
C LYS A 39 2.35 -17.57 1.59
N PHE A 40 1.50 -17.45 0.57
CA PHE A 40 0.06 -17.57 0.68
C PHE A 40 -0.43 -18.64 -0.28
N ASP A 41 -1.17 -19.62 0.25
CA ASP A 41 -1.73 -20.72 -0.54
C ASP A 41 -3.24 -20.56 -0.70
N PHE A 42 -3.67 -20.36 -1.94
CA PHE A 42 -5.06 -20.14 -2.29
C PHE A 42 -6.00 -21.31 -1.93
N LYS A 43 -5.51 -22.56 -1.93
CA LYS A 43 -6.31 -23.74 -1.59
C LYS A 43 -6.68 -23.78 -0.11
N THR A 44 -5.92 -23.08 0.74
CA THR A 44 -6.22 -22.97 2.17
C THR A 44 -7.38 -22.03 2.48
N LEU A 45 -7.85 -21.25 1.50
CA LEU A 45 -8.97 -20.33 1.67
C LEU A 45 -10.32 -21.07 1.59
N PRO A 46 -11.39 -20.56 2.23
CA PRO A 46 -12.73 -21.11 2.10
C PRO A 46 -13.22 -21.09 0.64
N PRO A 47 -14.02 -22.07 0.19
CA PRO A 47 -14.48 -22.16 -1.21
C PRO A 47 -15.26 -20.91 -1.66
N ALA A 48 -16.02 -20.27 -0.77
CA ALA A 48 -16.71 -19.02 -1.05
C ALA A 48 -15.75 -17.85 -1.36
N ILE A 49 -14.59 -17.81 -0.69
CA ILE A 49 -13.55 -16.80 -0.93
C ILE A 49 -12.75 -17.13 -2.19
N GLN A 50 -12.49 -18.41 -2.44
CA GLN A 50 -11.84 -18.86 -3.68
C GLN A 50 -12.68 -18.47 -4.91
N ALA A 51 -13.99 -18.69 -4.87
CA ALA A 51 -14.90 -18.30 -5.96
C ALA A 51 -14.88 -16.78 -6.22
N ASN A 52 -14.74 -15.97 -5.18
CA ASN A 52 -14.73 -14.50 -5.29
C ASN A 52 -13.36 -13.93 -5.71
N LEU A 53 -12.23 -14.51 -5.29
CA LEU A 53 -10.89 -14.04 -5.67
C LEU A 53 -10.51 -14.48 -7.09
N GLY A 54 -10.98 -15.64 -7.56
CA GLY A 54 -10.51 -16.23 -8.82
C GLY A 54 -9.00 -16.49 -8.84
N PRO A 55 -8.42 -16.80 -10.01
CA PRO A 55 -7.02 -17.26 -10.11
C PRO A 55 -5.97 -16.18 -9.80
N PHE A 56 -6.30 -14.89 -9.92
CA PHE A 56 -5.36 -13.78 -9.72
C PHE A 56 -5.81 -12.74 -8.69
N GLY A 57 -7.03 -12.83 -8.15
CA GLY A 57 -7.52 -11.82 -7.22
C GLY A 57 -6.82 -11.82 -5.87
N MET A 58 -6.21 -12.93 -5.46
CA MET A 58 -5.44 -13.03 -4.21
C MET A 58 -4.27 -12.04 -4.18
N GLY A 59 -3.45 -12.00 -5.23
CA GLY A 59 -2.33 -11.07 -5.27
C GLY A 59 -2.75 -9.62 -5.46
N SER A 60 -3.89 -9.37 -6.09
CA SER A 60 -4.49 -8.03 -6.15
C SER A 60 -4.99 -7.58 -4.77
N LYS A 61 -5.74 -8.41 -4.06
CA LYS A 61 -6.30 -8.12 -2.73
C LYS A 61 -5.21 -7.92 -1.66
N LEU A 62 -4.21 -8.81 -1.60
CA LEU A 62 -3.08 -8.66 -0.67
C LEU A 62 -2.18 -7.48 -1.07
N GLY A 63 -2.10 -7.18 -2.36
CA GLY A 63 -1.45 -5.97 -2.87
C GLY A 63 -2.10 -4.68 -2.40
N ASP A 64 -3.42 -4.62 -2.51
CA ASP A 64 -4.25 -3.48 -2.10
C ASP A 64 -4.13 -3.25 -0.58
N ALA A 65 -4.05 -4.32 0.21
CA ALA A 65 -3.85 -4.25 1.66
C ALA A 65 -2.56 -3.51 2.07
N ALA A 66 -1.49 -3.68 1.28
CA ALA A 66 -0.20 -3.03 1.47
C ALA A 66 -0.02 -1.74 0.65
N ALA A 67 -1.04 -1.30 -0.10
CA ALA A 67 -0.94 -0.09 -0.90
C ALA A 67 -0.70 1.15 -0.01
N GLY A 68 0.37 1.90 -0.32
CA GLY A 68 0.74 3.09 0.45
C GLY A 68 1.41 2.81 1.81
N LYS A 69 1.63 1.54 2.16
CA LYS A 69 2.32 1.10 3.38
C LYS A 69 3.65 0.44 3.03
N GLU A 70 4.60 0.48 3.96
CA GLU A 70 5.95 -0.07 3.80
C GLU A 70 6.38 -0.79 5.08
N GLY A 71 7.36 -1.68 4.96
CA GLY A 71 7.93 -2.35 6.12
C GLY A 71 6.92 -3.17 6.91
N GLN A 72 7.01 -3.09 8.24
CA GLN A 72 6.18 -3.88 9.16
C GLN A 72 4.67 -3.56 9.04
N GLU A 73 4.30 -2.33 8.68
CA GLU A 73 2.88 -1.95 8.50
C GLU A 73 2.26 -2.63 7.27
N ALA A 74 3.03 -2.78 6.19
CA ALA A 74 2.60 -3.52 5.01
C ALA A 74 2.42 -5.02 5.33
N VAL A 75 3.38 -5.59 6.07
CA VAL A 75 3.33 -6.98 6.54
C VAL A 75 2.09 -7.23 7.40
N ASP A 76 1.86 -6.40 8.41
CA ASP A 76 0.71 -6.55 9.33
C ASP A 76 -0.62 -6.43 8.58
N SER A 77 -0.71 -5.47 7.65
CA SER A 77 -1.91 -5.29 6.84
C SER A 77 -2.20 -6.48 5.93
N ILE A 78 -1.17 -7.06 5.32
CA ILE A 78 -1.30 -8.29 4.51
C ILE A 78 -1.73 -9.46 5.39
N THR A 79 -1.09 -9.65 6.54
CA THR A 79 -1.43 -10.73 7.48
C THR A 79 -2.87 -10.60 7.97
N LYS A 80 -3.31 -9.39 8.33
CA LYS A 80 -4.69 -9.14 8.77
C LYS A 80 -5.72 -9.47 7.70
N VAL A 81 -5.48 -9.05 6.45
CA VAL A 81 -6.36 -9.38 5.33
C VAL A 81 -6.35 -10.89 5.05
N TRP A 82 -5.19 -11.53 5.11
CA TRP A 82 -5.08 -12.98 4.94
C TRP A 82 -5.88 -13.75 6.00
N THR A 83 -5.74 -13.39 7.28
CA THR A 83 -6.52 -13.99 8.37
C THR A 83 -8.02 -13.76 8.19
N GLY A 84 -8.43 -12.58 7.73
CA GLY A 84 -9.83 -12.29 7.39
C GLY A 84 -10.37 -13.20 6.29
N LEU A 85 -9.59 -13.38 5.22
CA LEU A 85 -9.94 -14.29 4.12
C LEU A 85 -10.03 -15.75 4.58
N MET A 86 -9.14 -16.19 5.48
CA MET A 86 -9.23 -17.54 6.08
C MET A 86 -10.49 -17.74 6.92
N ASN A 87 -10.95 -16.68 7.61
CA ASN A 87 -12.19 -16.71 8.38
C ASN A 87 -13.47 -16.58 7.52
N GLY A 88 -13.34 -16.50 6.19
CA GLY A 88 -14.48 -16.32 5.29
C GLY A 88 -14.99 -14.89 5.21
N ASP A 89 -14.28 -13.92 5.81
CA ASP A 89 -14.65 -12.52 5.78
C ASP A 89 -13.99 -11.81 4.60
N TRP A 90 -14.78 -11.60 3.54
CA TRP A 90 -14.37 -10.87 2.34
C TRP A 90 -14.16 -9.37 2.58
N SER A 91 -14.85 -8.84 3.59
CA SER A 91 -14.98 -7.41 3.86
C SER A 91 -13.79 -6.85 4.63
N VAL A 92 -12.87 -7.69 5.11
CA VAL A 92 -11.57 -7.28 5.65
C VAL A 92 -10.74 -6.62 4.55
N ARG A 93 -11.05 -5.36 4.24
CA ARG A 93 -10.12 -4.38 3.72
C ARG A 93 -9.43 -3.81 4.95
N ALA A 94 -8.10 -3.77 4.97
CA ALA A 94 -7.43 -2.86 5.89
C ALA A 94 -8.09 -1.48 5.70
N PRO A 95 -8.51 -0.78 6.76
CA PRO A 95 -9.21 0.49 6.61
C PRO A 95 -8.39 1.37 5.67
N ALA A 96 -9.05 1.88 4.62
CA ALA A 96 -8.43 2.85 3.74
C ALA A 96 -7.83 3.94 4.63
N ALA A 97 -6.54 4.25 4.46
CA ALA A 97 -5.91 5.34 5.20
C ALA A 97 -6.85 6.54 5.16
N ALA A 98 -7.13 7.14 6.32
CA ALA A 98 -8.11 8.22 6.43
C ALA A 98 -7.79 9.26 5.35
N LYS A 99 -8.80 9.60 4.52
CA LYS A 99 -8.62 10.59 3.46
C LYS A 99 -8.23 11.91 4.14
N VAL A 100 -6.96 12.26 4.07
CA VAL A 100 -6.49 13.54 4.61
C VAL A 100 -6.96 14.64 3.67
N SER A 101 -7.86 15.48 4.16
CA SER A 101 -8.37 16.62 3.43
C SER A 101 -7.38 17.79 3.50
N THR A 102 -7.44 18.73 2.54
CA THR A 102 -6.64 19.97 2.63
C THR A 102 -6.94 20.73 3.94
N SER A 103 -8.17 20.66 4.43
CA SER A 103 -8.60 21.23 5.70
C SER A 103 -7.90 20.58 6.91
N ASP A 104 -7.72 19.26 6.90
CA ASP A 104 -6.95 18.54 7.93
C ASP A 104 -5.48 18.95 7.94
N VAL A 105 -4.86 19.08 6.76
CA VAL A 105 -3.46 19.51 6.64
C VAL A 105 -3.30 20.92 7.21
N MET A 106 -4.22 21.83 6.90
CA MET A 106 -4.23 23.20 7.41
C MET A 106 -4.45 23.28 8.91
N ALA A 107 -5.38 22.50 9.46
CA ALA A 107 -5.65 22.45 10.89
C ALA A 107 -4.41 21.97 11.67
N ARG A 108 -3.74 20.93 11.18
CA ARG A 108 -2.51 20.39 11.78
C ARG A 108 -1.34 21.37 11.67
N PHE A 109 -1.22 22.08 10.55
CA PHE A 109 -0.23 23.15 10.40
C PHE A 109 -0.44 24.32 11.38
N ASN A 110 -1.69 24.77 11.54
CA ASN A 110 -2.02 25.85 12.47
C ASN A 110 -1.75 25.47 13.93
N ALA A 111 -2.01 24.21 14.28
CA ALA A 111 -1.75 23.66 15.60
C ALA A 111 -0.26 23.39 15.91
N MET A 112 0.65 23.49 14.92
CA MET A 112 2.08 23.36 15.20
C MET A 112 2.58 24.54 16.04
N PRO A 113 3.45 24.30 17.03
CA PRO A 113 4.13 25.37 17.75
C PRO A 113 5.00 26.20 16.80
N GLU A 114 5.18 27.48 17.13
CA GLU A 114 6.06 28.34 16.34
C GLU A 114 7.52 27.88 16.49
N GLY A 115 8.19 27.68 15.36
CA GLY A 115 9.53 27.14 15.33
C GLY A 115 10.04 26.88 13.91
N PRO A 116 11.31 26.46 13.78
CA PRO A 116 11.94 26.19 12.48
C PRO A 116 11.16 25.14 11.67
N GLU A 117 10.54 24.17 12.34
CA GLU A 117 9.72 23.13 11.71
C GLU A 117 8.46 23.70 11.05
N LYS A 118 7.78 24.65 11.71
CA LYS A 118 6.61 25.35 11.15
C LYS A 118 7.00 26.23 9.97
N ALA A 119 8.19 26.84 9.98
CA ALA A 119 8.69 27.63 8.86
C ALA A 119 9.00 26.76 7.62
N VAL A 120 9.58 25.58 7.82
CA VAL A 120 9.81 24.60 6.74
C VAL A 120 8.49 24.08 6.20
N ALA A 121 7.55 23.72 7.08
CA ALA A 121 6.21 23.29 6.68
C ALA A 121 5.48 24.40 5.89
N LYS A 122 5.57 25.67 6.32
CA LYS A 122 5.01 26.81 5.60
C LYS A 122 5.59 26.90 4.19
N LYS A 123 6.91 26.89 4.05
CA LYS A 123 7.59 26.97 2.75
C LYS A 123 7.17 25.83 1.80
N PHE A 124 7.07 24.61 2.34
CA PHE A 124 6.64 23.44 1.59
C PHE A 124 5.16 23.54 1.16
N LEU A 125 4.26 23.92 2.07
CA LEU A 125 2.84 24.08 1.76
C LEU A 125 2.58 25.23 0.77
N THR A 126 3.38 26.31 0.82
CA THR A 126 3.35 27.38 -0.19
C THR A 126 3.84 26.88 -1.55
N SER A 127 4.91 26.08 -1.60
CA SER A 127 5.40 25.48 -2.85
C SER A 127 4.39 24.52 -3.50
N LEU A 128 3.52 23.91 -2.68
CA LEU A 128 2.42 23.07 -3.15
C LEU A 128 1.16 23.86 -3.53
N GLY A 129 1.16 25.19 -3.36
CA GLY A 129 0.01 26.05 -3.66
C GLY A 129 -1.16 25.91 -2.68
N LEU A 130 -0.93 25.29 -1.52
CA LEU A 130 -1.97 25.02 -0.50
C LEU A 130 -2.17 26.21 0.45
N ILE A 131 -1.21 27.12 0.51
CA ILE A 131 -1.28 28.39 1.22
C ILE A 131 -0.67 29.50 0.35
N LYS A 132 -1.27 30.68 0.42
CA LYS A 132 -0.78 31.86 -0.30
C LYS A 132 0.54 32.32 0.32
N ALA A 133 1.52 32.64 -0.53
CA ALA A 133 2.84 33.13 -0.13
C ALA A 133 2.72 34.43 0.69
#